data_AF-A0A926BBU2-F1
#
_entry.id   AF-A0A926BBU2-F1
#
_cell.length_a   1.000
_cell.length_b   1.000
_cell.length_c   1.000
_cell.angle_alpha   90.00
_cell.angle_beta   90.00
_cell.angle_gamma   90.00
#
_symmetry.space_group_name_H-M   'P 1'
#
loop_
_entity.id
_entity.type
_entity.pdbx_description
1 polymer ?
#
loop_
_entity_poly.entity_id
_entity_poly.type
_entity_poly.pdbx_seq_one_letter_code
_entity_poly.pdbx_strand_id
1 'polypeptide(L)' 'THLAFTVEAQDMANWEQRLRNLGVTLLPGRTRSEEEGQSLYFADPDGHLLELHTGSLQQRLQVH' A
#
# COMPACT_ATOMS: atom_id res chain seq x y z
N THR A 1 12.40 7.66 -2.77
CA THR A 1 11.17 8.46 -2.62
C THR A 1 10.02 7.65 -3.20
N HIS A 2 8.90 7.50 -2.51
CA HIS A 2 7.71 6.77 -3.00
C HIS A 2 6.45 7.62 -2.81
N LEU A 3 5.45 7.39 -3.65
CA LEU A 3 4.13 8.04 -3.54
C LEU A 3 3.15 7.09 -2.86
N ALA A 4 2.47 7.55 -1.82
CA ALA A 4 1.51 6.74 -1.06
C ALA A 4 0.08 7.25 -1.27
N PHE A 5 -0.85 6.34 -1.54
CA PHE A 5 -2.28 6.60 -1.61
C PHE A 5 -2.99 5.93 -0.44
N THR A 6 -3.92 6.67 0.18
CA THR A 6 -4.79 6.12 1.21
C THR A 6 -5.93 5.35 0.55
N VAL A 7 -6.17 4.13 1.02
CA VAL A 7 -7.31 3.29 0.61
C VAL A 7 -8.03 2.77 1.84
N GLU A 8 -9.31 2.47 1.73
CA GLU A 8 -10.04 1.84 2.82
C GLU A 8 -9.53 0.40 3.05
N ALA A 9 -9.51 -0.05 4.30
CA ALA A 9 -9.03 -1.40 4.65
C ALA A 9 -9.85 -2.50 3.95
N GLN A 10 -11.16 -2.29 3.80
CA GLN A 10 -12.06 -3.20 3.08
C GLN A 10 -11.72 -3.34 1.59
N ASP A 11 -11.12 -2.32 0.98
CA ASP A 11 -10.80 -2.30 -0.44
C ASP A 11 -9.39 -2.83 -0.73
N MET A 12 -8.59 -3.09 0.31
CA MET A 12 -7.21 -3.50 0.16
C MET A 12 -7.07 -4.84 -0.59
N ALA A 13 -7.91 -5.81 -0.25
CA ALA A 13 -7.95 -7.11 -0.93
C ALA A 13 -8.38 -6.96 -2.42
N ASN A 14 -9.34 -6.08 -2.70
CA ASN A 14 -9.78 -5.80 -4.06
C ASN A 14 -8.65 -5.17 -4.89
N TRP A 15 -7.91 -4.24 -4.30
CA TRP A 15 -6.74 -3.63 -4.93
C TRP A 15 -5.63 -4.62 -5.19
N GLU A 16 -5.31 -5.50 -4.23
CA GLU A 16 -4.30 -6.55 -4.41
C GLU A 16 -4.64 -7.43 -5.62
N GLN A 17 -5.88 -7.93 -5.67
CA GLN A 17 -6.35 -8.76 -6.78
C GLN A 17 -6.31 -8.02 -8.11
N ARG A 18 -6.75 -6.75 -8.13
CA ARG A 18 -6.70 -5.91 -9.33
C ARG A 18 -5.29 -5.74 -9.85
N LEU A 19 -4.32 -5.43 -8.98
CA LEU A 19 -2.92 -5.27 -9.34
C LEU A 19 -2.32 -6.57 -9.90
N ARG A 20 -2.61 -7.72 -9.25
CA ARG A 20 -2.20 -9.03 -9.75
C ARG A 20 -2.79 -9.34 -11.13
N ASN A 21 -4.08 -9.06 -11.33
CA ASN A 21 -4.76 -9.29 -12.61
C ASN A 21 -4.22 -8.39 -13.74
N LEU A 22 -3.72 -7.21 -13.40
CA LEU A 22 -3.05 -6.30 -14.34
C LEU A 22 -1.59 -6.70 -14.61
N GLY A 23 -1.09 -7.79 -14.00
CA GLY A 23 0.30 -8.22 -14.14
C GLY A 23 1.30 -7.37 -13.38
N VAL A 24 0.84 -6.52 -12.45
CA VAL A 24 1.70 -5.69 -11.62
C VAL A 24 2.39 -6.57 -10.57
N THR A 25 3.71 -6.44 -10.47
CA THR A 25 4.49 -7.15 -9.45
C THR A 25 4.37 -6.43 -8.11
N LEU A 26 3.75 -7.10 -7.15
CA LEU A 26 3.71 -6.64 -5.76
C LEU A 26 5.05 -6.92 -5.08
N LEU A 27 5.57 -5.92 -4.37
CA LEU A 27 6.80 -6.02 -3.61
C LEU A 27 6.49 -6.49 -2.18
N PRO A 28 7.35 -7.33 -1.58
CA PRO A 28 7.17 -7.76 -0.21
C PRO A 28 7.19 -6.55 0.73
N GLY A 29 6.05 -6.28 1.36
CA GLY A 29 5.95 -5.27 2.41
C GLY A 29 6.65 -5.74 3.68
N ARG A 30 6.98 -4.78 4.54
CA ARG A 30 7.32 -5.02 5.94
C ARG A 30 6.10 -5.58 6.67
N THR A 31 6.32 -6.55 7.56
CA THR A 31 5.31 -7.00 8.50
C THR A 31 4.91 -5.81 9.39
N ARG A 32 3.63 -5.45 9.36
CA ARG A 32 3.05 -4.38 10.19
C ARG A 32 1.98 -4.97 11.09
N SER A 33 1.83 -4.41 12.27
CA SER A 33 0.73 -4.74 13.17
C SER A 33 -0.59 -4.21 12.60
N GLU A 34 -1.73 -4.83 12.95
CA GLU A 34 -3.07 -4.36 12.51
C GLU A 34 -3.31 -2.87 12.85
N GLU A 35 -2.70 -2.39 13.94
CA GLU A 35 -2.78 -0.99 14.39
C GLU A 35 -2.08 0.01 13.45
N GLU A 36 -1.07 -0.42 12.70
CA GLU A 36 -0.31 0.42 11.77
C GLU A 36 -0.97 0.50 10.38
N GLY A 37 -1.98 -0.34 10.11
CA GLY A 37 -2.62 -0.45 8.80
C GLY A 37 -1.82 -1.26 7.77
N GLN A 38 -2.53 -1.80 6.79
CA GLN A 38 -1.96 -2.61 5.71
C GLN A 38 -1.26 -1.73 4.67
N SER A 39 -0.24 -2.26 4.02
CA SER A 39 0.47 -1.56 2.94
C SER A 39 0.80 -2.51 1.79
N LEU A 40 0.55 -2.07 0.56
CA LEU A 40 0.91 -2.77 -0.67
C LEU A 40 1.88 -1.90 -1.46
N TYR A 41 3.07 -2.42 -1.72
CA TYR A 41 4.07 -1.74 -2.52
C TYR A 41 4.10 -2.33 -3.92
N PHE A 42 4.20 -1.47 -4.93
CA PHE A 42 4.30 -1.89 -6.32
C PHE A 42 5.02 -0.83 -7.16
N ALA A 43 5.52 -1.22 -8.33
CA ALA A 43 6.11 -0.30 -9.28
C ALA A 43 5.18 -0.10 -10.47
N ASP A 44 5.12 1.13 -11.00
CA ASP A 44 4.53 1.37 -12.32
C ASP A 44 5.49 0.89 -13.44
N PRO A 45 5.05 0.89 -14.71
CA PRO A 45 5.89 0.51 -15.84
C PRO A 45 7.17 1.34 -15.99
N ASP A 46 7.19 2.57 -15.47
CA ASP A 46 8.33 3.48 -15.50
C ASP A 46 9.30 3.26 -14.31
N GLY A 47 8.95 2.38 -13.36
CA GLY A 47 9.77 2.03 -12.19
C GLY A 47 9.55 2.93 -10.97
N HIS A 48 8.53 3.79 -10.97
CA HIS A 48 8.15 4.56 -9.80
C HIS A 48 7.55 3.68 -8.73
N LEU A 49 8.10 3.77 -7.51
CA LEU A 49 7.60 3.04 -6.35
C LEU A 49 6.34 3.71 -5.78
N LEU A 50 5.25 2.96 -5.75
CA LEU A 50 3.95 3.37 -5.20
C LEU A 50 3.58 2.50 -3.99
N GLU A 51 2.83 3.09 -3.07
CA GLU A 51 2.28 2.43 -1.88
C GLU A 51 0.76 2.66 -1.82
N LEU A 52 -0.03 1.60 -1.67
CA LEU A 52 -1.39 1.71 -1.14
C LEU A 52 -1.33 1.46 0.35
N HIS A 53 -1.96 2.32 1.15
CA HIS A 53 -1.92 2.25 2.60
C HIS A 53 -3.32 2.40 3.20
N THR A 54 -3.66 1.55 4.17
CA THR A 54 -4.99 1.61 4.82
C THR A 54 -5.04 2.47 6.08
N GLY A 55 -3.91 3.02 6.51
CA GLY A 55 -3.85 3.94 7.64
C GLY A 55 -4.09 5.38 7.21
N SER A 56 -4.68 6.17 8.11
CA SER A 56 -4.84 7.60 7.91
C SER A 56 -3.51 8.35 8.02
N LEU A 57 -3.42 9.52 7.38
CA LEU A 57 -2.30 10.45 7.58
C LEU A 57 -2.08 10.76 9.08
N GLN A 58 -3.15 10.79 9.87
CA GLN A 58 -3.09 10.99 11.32
C GLN A 58 -2.39 9.83 12.06
N GLN A 59 -2.67 8.58 11.70
CA GLN A 59 -1.95 7.42 12.25
C GLN A 59 -0.46 7.43 11.89
N ARG A 60 -0.10 7.93 10.69
CA ARG A 60 1.30 8.10 10.29
C ARG A 60 2.04 9.19 11.08
N LEU A 61 1.34 10.23 11.50
CA LEU A 61 1.89 11.37 12.23
C LEU A 61 1.99 11.14 13.75
N GLN A 62 1.27 10.15 14.30
CA GLN A 62 1.34 9.79 15.72
C GLN A 62 2.58 8.96 16.09
N VAL A 63 3.33 8.45 15.10
CA VAL A 63 4.54 7.64 15.31
C VAL A 63 5.82 8.51 15.41
N HIS A 64 5.69 9.77 15.83
CA HIS A 64 6.81 10.70 16.04
C HIS A 64 6.79 11.32 17.43
#